data_AF-A0A8H9FZC1-F1
#
_entry.id   AF-A0A8H9FZC1-F1
#
_cell.length_a   1.000
_cell.length_b   1.000
_cell.length_c   1.000
_cell.angle_alpha   90.00
_cell.angle_beta   90.00
_cell.angle_gamma   90.00
#
_symmetry.space_group_name_H-M   'P 1'
#
loop_
_entity.id
_entity.type
_entity.pdbx_description
1 polymer ?
#
loop_
_entity_poly.entity_id
_entity_poly.type
_entity_poly.pdbx_seq_one_letter_code
_entity_poly.pdbx_strand_id
1 'polypeptide(L)'
;MVKNSLETLNWSVFSIGRLLEPKATKSGIDKNKLVNVIGNIPYITRTETLNGIGSFIGEQSEKYELEEGNTITIGLDTQTVFYQRSKFYTGQNIKY
;
A
#
# COMPACT_ATOMS: atom_id res chain seq x y z
N MET A 1 -8.09 -15.00 33.69
CA MET A 1 -7.91 -14.16 32.50
C MET A 1 -9.08 -14.45 31.56
N VAL A 2 -10.02 -13.52 31.40
CA VAL A 2 -11.17 -13.74 30.51
C VAL A 2 -10.68 -13.56 29.08
N LYS A 3 -10.63 -14.65 28.30
CA LYS A 3 -10.47 -14.56 26.85
C LYS A 3 -11.77 -13.96 26.32
N ASN A 4 -11.76 -12.70 25.90
CA ASN A 4 -12.80 -12.18 25.02
C ASN A 4 -12.73 -12.99 23.73
N SER A 5 -13.59 -14.01 23.61
CA SER A 5 -13.71 -14.78 22.39
C SER A 5 -14.30 -13.86 21.32
N LEU A 6 -13.74 -13.88 20.10
CA LEU A 6 -14.28 -13.12 18.98
C LEU A 6 -15.74 -13.51 18.67
N GLU A 7 -16.16 -14.68 19.14
CA GLU A 7 -17.51 -15.24 19.02
C GLU A 7 -18.55 -14.56 19.92
N THR A 8 -18.12 -13.93 21.01
CA THR A 8 -19.02 -13.21 21.94
C THR A 8 -19.22 -11.74 21.58
N LEU A 9 -18.60 -11.26 20.50
CA LEU A 9 -18.69 -9.87 20.06
C LEU A 9 -19.87 -9.67 19.10
N ASN A 10 -20.52 -8.52 19.22
CA ASN A 10 -21.56 -8.10 18.28
C ASN A 10 -20.93 -7.49 17.03
N TRP A 11 -20.60 -8.35 16.06
CA TRP A 11 -20.11 -7.91 14.75
C TRP A 11 -21.21 -7.21 13.95
N SER A 12 -20.84 -6.15 13.22
CA SER A 12 -21.74 -5.43 12.35
C SER A 12 -21.05 -5.01 11.06
N VAL A 13 -21.83 -4.84 10.00
CA VAL A 13 -21.34 -4.35 8.72
C VAL A 13 -21.12 -2.83 8.82
N PHE A 14 -20.02 -2.36 8.26
CA PHE A 14 -19.75 -0.93 8.10
C PHE A 14 -19.20 -0.65 6.71
N SER A 15 -19.34 0.59 6.25
CA SER A 15 -18.72 1.06 5.01
C SER A 15 -17.30 1.57 5.28
N ILE A 16 -16.33 1.10 4.50
CA ILE A 16 -14.93 1.52 4.66
C ILE A 16 -14.75 3.03 4.43
N GLY A 17 -15.56 3.64 3.54
CA GLY A 17 -15.56 5.08 3.28
C GLY A 17 -16.02 5.93 4.47
N ARG A 18 -16.57 5.32 5.53
CA ARG A 18 -16.87 6.00 6.80
C ARG A 18 -15.65 6.15 7.69
N LEU A 19 -14.64 5.29 7.52
CA LEU A 19 -13.42 5.25 8.34
C LEU A 19 -12.20 5.77 7.60
N LEU A 20 -12.14 5.56 6.29
CA LEU A 20 -10.97 5.85 5.46
C LEU A 20 -11.38 6.73 4.27
N GLU A 21 -10.52 7.71 3.97
CA GLU A 21 -10.64 8.56 2.79
C GLU A 21 -9.43 8.28 1.87
N PRO A 22 -9.60 7.56 0.75
CA PRO A 22 -8.50 7.20 -0.13
C PRO A 22 -7.87 8.43 -0.80
N LYS A 23 -6.54 8.55 -0.70
CA LYS A 23 -5.75 9.63 -1.29
C LYS A 23 -4.93 9.13 -2.47
N ALA A 24 -4.55 10.07 -3.33
CA ALA A 24 -3.61 9.80 -4.41
C ALA A 24 -2.19 9.71 -3.84
N THR A 25 -1.41 8.73 -4.30
CA THR A 25 0.00 8.59 -3.93
C THR A 25 0.84 9.70 -4.54
N LYS A 26 1.92 10.06 -3.86
CA LYS A 26 2.91 11.08 -4.24
C LYS A 26 3.99 10.57 -5.20
N SER A 27 4.17 9.26 -5.31
CA SER A 27 5.20 8.67 -6.18
C SER A 27 4.65 8.27 -7.54
N GLY A 28 3.80 7.24 -7.63
CA GLY A 28 3.14 6.86 -8.88
C GLY A 28 4.13 6.76 -10.04
N ILE A 29 5.15 5.92 -9.91
CA ILE A 29 6.28 5.84 -10.83
C ILE A 29 6.00 4.74 -11.87
N ASP A 30 6.21 4.99 -13.16
CA ASP A 30 6.23 3.90 -14.14
C ASP A 30 7.47 3.02 -13.91
N LYS A 31 7.32 1.69 -14.02
CA LYS A 31 8.43 0.75 -13.78
C LYS A 31 9.68 1.04 -14.61
N ASN A 32 9.52 1.48 -15.86
CA ASN A 32 10.61 1.84 -16.76
C ASN A 32 11.25 3.20 -16.45
N LYS A 33 10.70 3.99 -15.51
CA LYS A 33 11.24 5.28 -15.05
C LYS A 33 11.93 5.18 -13.69
N LEU A 34 12.02 3.99 -13.11
CA LEU A 34 12.81 3.75 -11.90
C LEU A 34 14.29 4.04 -12.18
N VAL A 35 14.92 4.84 -11.33
CA VAL A 35 16.33 5.26 -11.49
C VAL A 35 17.29 4.41 -10.66
N ASN A 36 16.81 3.85 -9.54
CA ASN A 36 17.57 2.91 -8.73
C ASN A 36 16.74 1.64 -8.49
N VAL A 37 17.06 0.57 -9.22
CA VAL A 37 16.27 -0.67 -9.23
C VAL A 37 16.76 -1.73 -8.25
N ILE A 38 17.80 -1.44 -7.46
CA ILE A 38 18.33 -2.34 -6.43
C ILE A 38 18.32 -1.61 -5.09
N GLY A 39 17.62 -2.18 -4.11
CA GLY A 39 17.59 -1.63 -2.76
C GLY A 39 16.68 -2.44 -1.83
N ASN A 40 16.23 -1.80 -0.76
CA ASN A 40 15.42 -2.42 0.30
C ASN A 40 14.09 -1.69 0.52
N ILE A 41 13.75 -0.68 -0.29
CA ILE A 41 12.48 0.04 -0.21
C ILE A 41 11.45 -0.72 -1.06
N PRO A 42 10.29 -1.13 -0.50
CA PRO A 42 9.23 -1.74 -1.27
C PRO A 42 8.72 -0.82 -2.38
N TYR A 43 8.58 -1.36 -3.59
CA TYR A 43 7.86 -0.73 -4.69
C TYR A 43 6.51 -1.41 -4.87
N ILE A 44 5.46 -0.74 -4.39
CA ILE A 44 4.09 -1.26 -4.37
C ILE A 44 3.44 -1.02 -5.72
N THR A 45 2.93 -2.09 -6.33
CA THR A 45 2.31 -2.07 -7.64
C THR A 45 0.92 -2.69 -7.56
N ARG A 46 0.22 -2.74 -8.70
CA ARG A 46 -1.10 -3.37 -8.82
C ARG A 46 -1.05 -4.90 -8.80
N THR A 47 0.10 -5.52 -8.53
CA THR A 47 0.18 -6.98 -8.41
C THR A 47 -0.74 -7.49 -7.31
N GLU A 48 -1.33 -8.66 -7.52
CA GLU A 48 -2.23 -9.32 -6.57
C GLU A 48 -1.48 -10.23 -5.58
N THR A 49 -0.17 -10.29 -5.70
CA THR A 49 0.69 -11.17 -4.92
C THR A 49 1.62 -10.39 -4.00
N LEU A 50 2.23 -11.09 -3.04
CA LEU A 50 3.33 -10.56 -2.21
C LEU A 50 3.02 -9.20 -1.56
N ASN A 51 1.80 -9.02 -1.07
CA ASN A 51 1.38 -7.77 -0.42
C ASN A 51 1.52 -6.52 -1.31
N GLY A 52 1.35 -6.69 -2.63
CA GLY A 52 1.47 -5.62 -3.62
C GLY A 52 2.91 -5.31 -4.03
N ILE A 53 3.91 -6.00 -3.46
CA ILE A 53 5.33 -5.72 -3.75
C ILE A 53 5.70 -6.28 -5.12
N GLY A 54 6.03 -5.38 -6.06
CA GLY A 54 6.55 -5.78 -7.37
C GLY A 54 8.06 -6.03 -7.36
N SER A 55 8.79 -5.27 -6.54
CA SER A 55 10.25 -5.38 -6.35
C SER A 55 10.68 -4.57 -5.12
N PHE A 56 11.93 -4.75 -4.70
CA PHE A 56 12.60 -3.81 -3.79
C PHE A 56 13.56 -2.93 -4.59
N ILE A 57 13.50 -1.62 -4.33
CA ILE A 57 14.22 -0.58 -5.07
C ILE A 57 14.97 0.33 -4.11
N GLY A 58 15.83 1.19 -4.65
CA GLY A 58 16.51 2.23 -3.87
C GLY A 58 15.72 3.54 -3.85
N GLU A 59 16.33 4.59 -3.33
CA GLU A 59 15.79 5.95 -3.41
C GLU A 59 15.63 6.39 -4.87
N GLN A 60 14.53 7.09 -5.14
CA GLN A 60 14.20 7.59 -6.48
C GLN A 60 14.48 9.09 -6.56
N SER A 61 14.37 9.66 -7.76
CA SER A 61 14.56 11.10 -7.97
C SER A 61 13.70 11.94 -7.03
N GLU A 62 14.20 13.10 -6.58
CA GLU A 62 13.56 14.01 -5.61
C GLU A 62 12.13 14.45 -5.95
N LYS A 63 11.71 14.32 -7.22
CA LYS A 63 10.33 14.58 -7.64
C LYS A 63 9.31 13.57 -7.07
N TYR A 64 9.77 12.46 -6.51
CA TYR A 64 8.93 11.41 -5.93
C TYR A 64 9.17 11.31 -4.43
N GLU A 65 8.08 11.38 -3.66
CA GLU A 65 8.13 11.19 -2.22
C GLU A 65 7.79 9.75 -1.85
N LEU A 66 8.40 9.27 -0.76
CA LEU A 66 8.00 8.03 -0.11
C LEU A 66 6.63 8.21 0.55
N GLU A 67 5.80 7.18 0.43
CA GLU A 67 4.64 7.03 1.29
C GLU A 67 5.07 6.55 2.67
N GLU A 68 4.34 6.99 3.69
CA GLU A 68 4.55 6.51 5.05
C GLU A 68 4.03 5.06 5.19
N GLY A 69 4.72 4.29 6.04
CA GLY A 69 4.25 2.97 6.43
C GLY A 69 3.01 3.05 7.35
N ASN A 70 2.59 1.88 7.85
CA ASN A 70 1.34 1.73 8.58
C ASN A 70 0.11 2.21 7.79
N THR A 71 0.11 1.88 6.49
CA THR A 71 -0.83 2.42 5.51
C THR A 71 -1.50 1.28 4.75
N ILE A 72 -2.77 1.43 4.37
CA ILE A 72 -3.48 0.46 3.52
C ILE A 72 -3.41 0.96 2.09
N THR A 73 -2.88 0.18 1.17
CA THR A 73 -2.83 0.50 -0.26
C THR A 73 -3.94 -0.20 -1.03
N ILE A 74 -4.53 0.50 -1.99
CA ILE A 74 -5.57 0.00 -2.90
C ILE A 74 -5.05 0.06 -4.34
N GLY A 75 -4.99 -1.08 -5.01
CA GLY A 75 -4.75 -1.14 -6.46
C GLY A 75 -6.04 -0.86 -7.23
N LEU A 76 -6.11 0.23 -7.99
CA LEU A 76 -7.37 0.66 -8.59
C LEU A 76 -7.88 -0.30 -9.68
N ASP A 77 -6.98 -0.84 -10.51
CA ASP A 77 -7.37 -1.70 -11.64
C ASP A 77 -7.60 -3.16 -11.20
N THR A 78 -6.87 -3.63 -10.19
CA THR A 78 -6.95 -5.01 -9.67
C THR A 78 -7.83 -5.13 -8.43
N GLN A 79 -8.28 -4.01 -7.85
CA GLN A 79 -9.09 -3.94 -6.64
C GLN A 79 -8.45 -4.67 -5.44
N THR A 80 -7.12 -4.76 -5.42
CA THR A 80 -6.37 -5.39 -4.34
C THR A 80 -6.20 -4.43 -3.17
N VAL A 81 -6.19 -4.97 -1.95
CA VAL A 81 -6.02 -4.20 -0.72
C VAL A 81 -4.94 -4.85 0.14
N PHE A 82 -3.91 -4.08 0.46
CA PHE A 82 -2.74 -4.58 1.19
C PHE A 82 -2.28 -3.60 2.28
N TYR A 83 -1.74 -4.12 3.38
CA TYR A 83 -1.19 -3.31 4.45
C TYR A 83 0.33 -3.16 4.28
N GLN A 84 0.82 -1.92 4.22
CA GLN A 84 2.23 -1.61 4.09
C GLN A 84 2.80 -1.19 5.45
N ARG A 85 3.70 -2.01 6.00
CA ARG A 85 4.30 -1.77 7.32
C ARG A 85 5.36 -0.66 7.30
N SER A 86 6.20 -0.64 6.27
CA SER A 86 7.32 0.29 6.13
C SER A 86 7.02 1.36 5.08
N LYS A 87 7.84 2.40 5.01
CA LYS A 87 7.79 3.38 3.92
C LYS A 87 7.99 2.68 2.56
N PHE A 88 7.39 3.23 1.52
CA PHE A 88 7.40 2.63 0.19
C PHE A 88 7.24 3.66 -0.93
N TYR A 89 7.58 3.27 -2.16
CA TYR A 89 7.17 3.96 -3.38
C TYR A 89 6.04 3.18 -4.05
N THR A 90 5.26 3.84 -4.89
CA THR A 90 4.17 3.22 -5.64
C THR A 90 4.39 3.27 -7.14
N GLY A 91 3.88 2.27 -7.82
CA GLY A 91 3.60 2.32 -9.25
C GLY A 91 2.34 3.13 -9.55
N GLN A 92 2.05 3.32 -10.83
CA GLN A 92 0.82 3.98 -11.27
C GLN A 92 -0.44 3.28 -10.73
N ASN A 93 -1.50 4.08 -10.54
CA ASN A 93 -2.85 3.63 -10.17
C ASN A 93 -2.93 2.91 -8.82
N ILE A 94 -2.14 3.37 -7.84
CA ILE A 94 -2.26 3.00 -6.43
C ILE A 94 -2.85 4.17 -5.65
N LYS A 95 -3.75 3.88 -4.71
CA LYS A 95 -4.22 4.83 -3.68
C LYS A 95 -3.88 4.31 -2.28
N TYR A 96 -3.92 5.19 -1.29
CA TYR A 96 -3.65 4.85 0.10
C TYR A 96 -4.58 5.55 1.09
#